data_AF-A0A7S6WRH5-F1
#
_entry.id   AF-A0A7S6WRH5-F1
#
_cell.length_a   1.000
_cell.length_b   1.000
_cell.length_c   1.000
_cell.angle_alpha   90.00
_cell.angle_beta   90.00
_cell.angle_gamma   90.00
#
_symmetry.space_group_name_H-M   'P 1'
#
loop_
_entity.id
_entity.type
_entity.pdbx_description
1 polymer ?
#
loop_
_entity_poly.entity_id
_entity_poly.type
_entity_poly.pdbx_seq_one_letter_code
_entity_poly.pdbx_strand_id
1 'polypeptide(L)'
;MKVCICKNEIKTVYICIIFFTSASFVLFTALSLIFFNVPDYIYLNIIGIFIFTVYFGFLPAVLYLLFIQYLMMKFGLISSFYNYSLTLGFINVLIISLCTKKKKIDYIGILVASVIMAVCSNVFSIKIYGSISNTETIDFAAIMSFGKIIRQFRIYIFSGLCTAVFFYIFNISCRRLK
;
A
#
# COMPACT_ATOMS: atom_id res chain seq x y z
N MET A 1 -0.88 -39.52 -6.50
CA MET A 1 -1.87 -38.44 -6.23
C MET A 1 -1.68 -37.67 -4.92
N LYS A 2 -0.98 -38.18 -3.89
CA LYS A 2 -0.78 -37.47 -2.59
C LYS A 2 0.18 -36.25 -2.63
N VAL A 3 1.14 -36.21 -3.57
CA VAL A 3 2.18 -35.16 -3.61
C VAL A 3 1.65 -33.78 -4.06
N CYS A 4 0.57 -33.74 -4.86
CA CYS A 4 -0.05 -32.47 -5.27
C CYS A 4 -0.84 -31.77 -4.15
N ILE A 5 -1.44 -32.55 -3.23
CA ILE A 5 -2.31 -32.03 -2.18
C ILE A 5 -1.48 -31.24 -1.15
N CYS A 6 -0.37 -31.83 -0.67
CA CYS A 6 0.50 -31.19 0.31
C CYS A 6 1.14 -29.88 -0.21
N LYS A 7 1.47 -29.82 -1.52
CA LYS A 7 2.03 -28.62 -2.16
C LYS A 7 1.00 -27.49 -2.30
N ASN A 8 -0.27 -27.83 -2.47
CA ASN A 8 -1.37 -26.87 -2.52
C ASN A 8 -1.74 -26.36 -1.13
N GLU A 9 -1.78 -27.21 -0.11
CA GLU A 9 -2.05 -26.80 1.28
C GLU A 9 -1.00 -25.81 1.79
N ILE A 10 0.28 -26.10 1.56
CA ILE A 10 1.39 -25.20 1.92
C ILE A 10 1.25 -23.83 1.22
N LYS A 11 0.85 -23.82 -0.06
CA LYS A 11 0.62 -22.58 -0.82
C LYS A 11 -0.55 -21.77 -0.25
N THR A 12 -1.63 -22.43 0.16
CA THR A 12 -2.80 -21.78 0.77
C THR A 12 -2.44 -21.14 2.11
N VAL A 13 -1.68 -21.82 2.97
CA VAL A 13 -1.21 -21.27 4.24
C VAL A 13 -0.39 -19.99 4.02
N TYR A 14 0.49 -19.98 3.02
CA TYR A 14 1.27 -18.77 2.68
C TYR A 14 0.41 -17.61 2.21
N ILE A 15 -0.59 -17.88 1.37
CA ILE A 15 -1.56 -16.86 0.92
C ILE A 15 -2.29 -16.26 2.13
N CYS A 16 -2.73 -17.11 3.08
CA CYS A 16 -3.41 -16.67 4.29
C CYS A 16 -2.49 -15.80 5.17
N ILE A 17 -1.24 -16.19 5.39
CA ILE A 17 -0.30 -15.41 6.21
C ILE A 17 -0.09 -14.01 5.62
N ILE A 18 0.14 -13.92 4.31
CA ILE A 18 0.34 -12.63 3.64
C ILE A 18 -0.93 -11.77 3.73
N PHE A 19 -2.10 -12.38 3.48
CA PHE A 19 -3.39 -11.72 3.59
C PHE A 19 -3.61 -11.17 5.01
N PHE A 20 -3.51 -12.00 6.04
CA PHE A 20 -3.74 -11.58 7.42
C PHE A 20 -2.71 -10.55 7.89
N THR A 21 -1.43 -10.73 7.55
CA THR A 21 -0.39 -9.76 7.93
C THR A 21 -0.67 -8.39 7.31
N SER A 22 -1.00 -8.36 6.01
CA SER A 22 -1.34 -7.12 5.34
C SER A 22 -2.58 -6.45 5.95
N ALA A 23 -3.62 -7.24 6.26
CA ALA A 23 -4.83 -6.78 6.92
C ALA A 23 -4.56 -6.23 8.31
N SER A 24 -3.71 -6.88 9.12
CA SER A 24 -3.33 -6.38 10.43
C SER A 24 -2.61 -5.04 10.35
N PHE A 25 -1.70 -4.85 9.39
CA PHE A 25 -1.04 -3.56 9.20
C PHE A 25 -2.02 -2.46 8.81
N VAL A 26 -2.92 -2.73 7.86
CA VAL A 26 -3.98 -1.81 7.44
C VAL A 26 -4.90 -1.46 8.61
N LEU A 27 -5.29 -2.44 9.40
CA LEU A 27 -6.23 -2.26 10.51
C LEU A 27 -5.57 -1.50 11.66
N PHE A 28 -4.29 -1.78 11.94
CA PHE A 28 -3.51 -1.02 12.92
C PHE A 28 -3.42 0.46 12.54
N THR A 29 -3.09 0.78 11.29
CA THR A 29 -3.03 2.17 10.83
C THR A 29 -4.39 2.85 10.85
N ALA A 30 -5.46 2.16 10.42
CA ALA A 30 -6.82 2.71 10.49
C ALA A 30 -7.29 2.98 11.93
N LEU A 31 -7.03 2.07 12.87
CA LEU A 31 -7.39 2.25 14.28
C LEU A 31 -6.54 3.31 14.97
N SER A 32 -5.26 3.46 14.59
CA SER A 32 -4.39 4.48 15.19
C SER A 32 -4.91 5.91 15.02
N LEU A 33 -5.67 6.16 13.95
CA LEU A 33 -6.31 7.46 13.69
C LEU A 33 -7.44 7.74 14.67
N ILE A 34 -8.14 6.71 15.11
CA ILE A 34 -9.25 6.81 16.07
C ILE A 34 -8.72 7.11 17.48
N PHE A 35 -7.64 6.43 17.88
CA PHE A 35 -7.14 6.49 19.26
C PHE A 35 -6.11 7.59 19.53
N PHE A 36 -5.31 7.97 18.53
CA PHE A 36 -4.15 8.85 18.75
C PHE A 36 -4.26 10.23 18.09
N ASN A 37 -5.37 10.54 17.42
CA ASN A 37 -5.64 11.83 16.76
C ASN A 37 -4.44 12.35 15.94
N VAL A 38 -3.80 11.42 15.23
CA VAL A 38 -2.55 11.66 14.48
C VAL A 38 -2.91 12.43 13.20
N PRO A 39 -2.09 13.40 12.75
CA PRO A 39 -2.39 14.19 11.56
C PRO A 39 -2.72 13.33 10.32
N ASP A 40 -3.81 13.66 9.64
CA ASP A 40 -4.48 12.87 8.57
C ASP A 40 -3.56 12.43 7.41
N TYR A 41 -2.46 13.14 7.19
CA TYR A 41 -1.56 12.91 6.06
C TYR A 41 -0.43 11.91 6.36
N ILE A 42 -0.30 11.39 7.60
CA ILE A 42 0.86 10.56 7.99
C ILE A 42 0.61 9.06 7.75
N TYR A 43 -0.62 8.56 7.77
CA TYR A 43 -0.85 7.11 7.77
C TYR A 43 -2.03 6.70 6.89
N LEU A 44 -1.82 6.74 5.57
CA LEU A 44 -2.48 5.74 4.74
C LEU A 44 -1.82 4.38 5.00
N ASN A 45 -2.63 3.33 4.87
CA ASN A 45 -2.33 1.90 5.01
C ASN A 45 -1.22 1.37 4.08
N ILE A 46 -0.12 2.11 3.87
CA ILE A 46 0.85 1.93 2.80
C ILE A 46 1.56 0.59 2.98
N ILE A 47 2.05 0.24 4.16
CA ILE A 47 2.77 -1.05 4.36
C ILE A 47 1.87 -2.24 4.01
N GLY A 48 0.64 -2.27 4.54
CA GLY A 48 -0.30 -3.36 4.27
C GLY A 48 -0.70 -3.42 2.79
N ILE A 49 -1.05 -2.28 2.19
CA ILE A 49 -1.36 -2.18 0.75
C ILE A 49 -0.15 -2.60 -0.09
N PHE A 50 1.06 -2.23 0.31
CA PHE A 50 2.30 -2.53 -0.42
C PHE A 50 2.61 -4.02 -0.37
N ILE A 51 2.59 -4.64 0.81
CA ILE A 51 2.73 -6.10 0.97
C ILE A 51 1.68 -6.82 0.11
N PHE A 52 0.42 -6.41 0.20
CA PHE A 52 -0.67 -7.02 -0.54
C PHE A 52 -0.47 -6.89 -2.06
N THR A 53 -0.12 -5.70 -2.53
CA THR A 53 0.02 -5.40 -3.96
C THR A 53 1.21 -6.13 -4.58
N VAL A 54 2.34 -6.22 -3.87
CA VAL A 54 3.52 -6.96 -4.36
C VAL A 54 3.20 -8.44 -4.57
N TYR A 55 2.37 -9.04 -3.71
CA TYR A 55 2.05 -10.45 -3.79
C TYR A 55 0.90 -10.78 -4.73
N PHE A 56 -0.23 -10.09 -4.59
CA PHE A 56 -1.47 -10.38 -5.35
C PHE A 56 -1.57 -9.58 -6.66
N GLY A 57 -0.80 -8.51 -6.81
CA GLY A 57 -0.81 -7.64 -7.97
C GLY A 57 -1.99 -6.65 -8.00
N PHE A 58 -2.11 -5.95 -9.13
CA PHE A 58 -2.98 -4.79 -9.29
C PHE A 58 -4.47 -5.05 -8.99
N LEU A 59 -5.10 -5.98 -9.70
CA LEU A 59 -6.56 -6.15 -9.63
C LEU A 59 -7.03 -6.56 -8.23
N PRO A 60 -6.43 -7.56 -7.55
CA PRO A 60 -6.80 -7.87 -6.18
C PRO A 60 -6.54 -6.70 -5.21
N ALA A 61 -5.46 -5.95 -5.41
CA ALA A 61 -5.13 -4.82 -4.55
C ALA A 61 -6.13 -3.66 -4.67
N VAL A 62 -6.66 -3.41 -5.88
CA VAL A 62 -7.75 -2.46 -6.10
C VAL A 62 -9.02 -2.90 -5.35
N LEU A 63 -9.41 -4.17 -5.46
CA LEU A 63 -10.58 -4.69 -4.75
C LEU A 63 -10.40 -4.62 -3.23
N TYR A 64 -9.20 -4.93 -2.75
CA TYR A 64 -8.82 -4.81 -1.35
C TYR A 64 -8.94 -3.37 -0.84
N LEU A 65 -8.50 -2.40 -1.64
CA LEU A 65 -8.60 -0.98 -1.32
C LEU A 65 -10.06 -0.50 -1.25
N LEU A 66 -10.90 -0.90 -2.20
CA LEU A 66 -12.33 -0.60 -2.19
C LEU A 66 -13.04 -1.24 -0.98
N PHE A 67 -12.65 -2.46 -0.61
CA PHE A 67 -13.17 -3.15 0.57
C PHE A 67 -12.81 -2.42 1.87
N ILE A 68 -11.55 -1.98 2.02
CA ILE A 68 -11.13 -1.17 3.17
C ILE A 68 -11.94 0.12 3.22
N GLN A 69 -12.10 0.81 2.09
CA GLN A 69 -12.89 2.05 2.03
C GLN A 69 -14.32 1.80 2.51
N TYR A 70 -14.98 0.74 2.02
CA TYR A 70 -16.33 0.38 2.44
C TYR A 70 -16.42 0.14 3.96
N LEU A 71 -15.46 -0.58 4.55
CA LEU A 71 -15.43 -0.81 5.99
C LEU A 71 -15.29 0.52 6.75
N MET A 72 -14.37 1.40 6.33
CA MET A 72 -14.18 2.69 6.99
C MET A 72 -15.42 3.58 6.92
N MET A 73 -16.16 3.56 5.81
CA MET A 73 -17.45 4.25 5.69
C MET A 73 -18.46 3.73 6.72
N LYS A 74 -18.55 2.41 6.87
CA LYS A 74 -19.48 1.77 7.82
C LYS A 74 -19.18 2.16 9.28
N PHE A 75 -17.94 2.46 9.62
CA PHE A 75 -17.52 2.92 10.95
C PHE A 75 -17.50 4.45 11.11
N GLY A 76 -18.04 5.21 10.15
CA GLY A 76 -18.18 6.66 10.27
C GLY A 76 -16.89 7.46 10.08
N LEU A 77 -15.81 6.85 9.57
CA LEU A 77 -14.51 7.51 9.31
C LEU A 77 -14.47 8.23 7.96
N ILE A 78 -15.64 8.72 7.51
CA ILE A 78 -15.87 9.19 6.14
C ILE A 78 -15.11 10.51 5.89
N SER A 79 -15.13 11.44 6.85
CA SER A 79 -14.58 12.80 6.68
C SER A 79 -13.05 12.83 6.50
N SER A 80 -12.31 11.87 7.04
CA SER A 80 -10.83 11.82 6.97
C SER A 80 -10.29 11.04 5.77
N PHE A 81 -11.14 10.31 5.04
CA PHE A 81 -10.68 9.38 3.97
C PHE A 81 -11.39 9.53 2.62
N TYR A 82 -12.38 10.41 2.49
CA TYR A 82 -13.15 10.45 1.26
C TYR A 82 -12.41 11.15 0.11
N ASN A 83 -12.49 10.53 -1.07
CA ASN A 83 -11.95 10.92 -2.36
C ASN A 83 -10.42 11.06 -2.47
N TYR A 84 -9.76 11.93 -1.71
CA TYR A 84 -8.32 12.17 -1.87
C TYR A 84 -7.47 10.95 -1.50
N SER A 85 -7.76 10.36 -0.33
CA SER A 85 -7.06 9.17 0.18
C SER A 85 -7.29 7.95 -0.73
N LEU A 86 -8.50 7.81 -1.27
CA LEU A 86 -8.83 6.79 -2.26
C LEU A 86 -8.00 6.96 -3.54
N THR A 87 -7.96 8.17 -4.12
CA THR A 87 -7.17 8.47 -5.33
C THR A 87 -5.68 8.22 -5.11
N LEU A 88 -5.14 8.64 -3.97
CA LEU A 88 -3.75 8.38 -3.58
C LEU A 88 -3.46 6.87 -3.47
N GLY A 89 -4.38 6.13 -2.86
CA GLY A 89 -4.34 4.68 -2.76
C GLY A 89 -4.31 3.97 -4.12
N PHE A 90 -5.15 4.40 -5.06
CA PHE A 90 -5.15 3.88 -6.43
C PHE A 90 -3.82 4.11 -7.15
N ILE A 91 -3.26 5.32 -7.02
CA ILE A 91 -1.96 5.65 -7.64
C ILE A 91 -0.84 4.80 -7.04
N ASN A 92 -0.83 4.62 -5.71
CA ASN A 92 0.15 3.76 -5.05
C ASN A 92 0.06 2.32 -5.55
N VAL A 93 -1.14 1.74 -5.62
CA VAL A 93 -1.36 0.39 -6.15
C VAL A 93 -0.87 0.27 -7.60
N LEU A 94 -1.11 1.30 -8.42
CA LEU A 94 -0.64 1.36 -9.80
C LEU A 94 0.90 1.37 -9.87
N ILE A 95 1.54 2.29 -9.15
CA ILE A 95 3.01 2.42 -9.15
C ILE A 95 3.67 1.12 -8.70
N ILE A 96 3.21 0.54 -7.58
CA ILE A 96 3.77 -0.72 -7.06
C ILE A 96 3.61 -1.84 -8.08
N SER A 97 2.43 -1.95 -8.70
CA SER A 97 2.14 -2.99 -9.69
C SER A 97 2.96 -2.85 -10.98
N LEU A 98 3.30 -1.63 -11.38
CA LEU A 98 4.14 -1.36 -12.55
C LEU A 98 5.62 -1.63 -12.27
N CYS A 99 6.08 -1.30 -11.06
CA CYS A 99 7.48 -1.44 -10.67
C CYS A 99 7.86 -2.86 -10.22
N THR A 100 6.90 -3.70 -9.82
CA THR A 100 7.19 -5.04 -9.28
C THR A 100 6.77 -6.17 -10.22
N LYS A 101 7.63 -7.18 -10.37
CA LYS A 101 7.39 -8.33 -11.27
C LYS A 101 6.44 -9.34 -10.63
N LYS A 102 5.47 -9.83 -11.41
CA LYS A 102 4.45 -10.79 -10.92
C LYS A 102 4.96 -12.20 -10.60
N LYS A 103 6.12 -12.63 -11.15
CA LYS A 103 6.58 -14.04 -11.04
C LYS A 103 7.45 -14.32 -9.83
N LYS A 104 8.16 -13.31 -9.30
CA LYS A 104 9.09 -13.42 -8.16
C LYS A 104 9.11 -12.07 -7.45
N ILE A 105 9.37 -12.10 -6.14
CA ILE A 105 9.56 -10.87 -5.36
C ILE A 105 10.76 -10.11 -5.94
N ASP A 106 10.50 -8.90 -6.43
CA ASP A 106 11.50 -8.01 -7.03
C ASP A 106 11.86 -6.91 -6.03
N TYR A 107 12.92 -7.13 -5.26
CA TYR A 107 13.37 -6.18 -4.22
C TYR A 107 13.83 -4.84 -4.81
N ILE A 108 14.42 -4.84 -6.02
CA ILE A 108 14.78 -3.61 -6.71
C ILE A 108 13.51 -2.87 -7.12
N GLY A 109 12.53 -3.60 -7.67
CA GLY A 109 11.21 -3.06 -7.99
C GLY A 109 10.50 -2.41 -6.78
N ILE A 110 10.61 -3.00 -5.59
CA ILE A 110 10.07 -2.44 -4.34
C ILE A 110 10.74 -1.09 -4.02
N LEU A 111 12.08 -1.01 -4.09
CA LEU A 111 12.80 0.24 -3.85
C LEU A 111 12.46 1.32 -4.87
N VAL A 112 12.40 0.96 -6.16
CA VAL A 112 12.01 1.87 -7.24
C VAL A 112 10.60 2.38 -7.03
N ALA A 113 9.65 1.51 -6.68
CA ALA A 113 8.28 1.90 -6.36
C ALA A 113 8.23 2.90 -5.20
N SER A 114 8.99 2.67 -4.13
CA SER A 114 9.07 3.59 -2.99
C SER A 114 9.56 4.99 -3.39
N VAL A 115 10.59 5.07 -4.22
CA VAL A 115 11.13 6.35 -4.69
C VAL A 115 10.12 7.06 -5.59
N ILE A 116 9.51 6.35 -6.54
CA ILE A 116 8.52 6.93 -7.46
C ILE A 116 7.28 7.39 -6.69
N MET A 117 6.79 6.61 -5.70
CA MET A 117 5.67 7.03 -4.87
C MET A 117 5.99 8.29 -4.06
N ALA A 118 7.20 8.40 -3.52
CA ALA A 118 7.63 9.57 -2.76
C ALA A 118 7.69 10.87 -3.57
N VAL A 119 7.95 10.78 -4.87
CA VAL A 119 8.02 11.95 -5.77
C VAL A 119 6.66 12.23 -6.41
N CYS A 120 5.98 11.19 -6.87
CA CYS A 120 4.90 11.32 -7.83
C CYS A 120 3.51 11.06 -7.27
N SER A 121 3.38 10.26 -6.20
CA SER A 121 2.06 9.79 -5.76
C SER A 121 1.14 10.93 -5.35
N ASN A 122 1.68 11.87 -4.56
CA ASN A 122 0.98 13.07 -4.11
C ASN A 122 0.67 14.04 -5.26
N VAL A 123 1.58 14.17 -6.23
CA VAL A 123 1.39 15.07 -7.39
C VAL A 123 0.27 14.54 -8.27
N PHE A 124 0.27 13.25 -8.58
CA PHE A 124 -0.78 12.62 -9.37
C PHE A 124 -2.11 12.59 -8.63
N SER A 125 -2.13 12.35 -7.32
CA SER A 125 -3.37 12.26 -6.56
C SER A 125 -4.08 13.59 -6.51
N ILE A 126 -3.33 14.67 -6.25
CA ILE A 126 -3.89 16.02 -6.20
C ILE A 126 -4.36 16.45 -7.59
N LYS A 127 -3.59 16.19 -8.66
CA LYS A 127 -4.01 16.53 -10.02
C LYS A 127 -5.30 15.81 -10.42
N ILE A 128 -5.38 14.49 -10.21
CA ILE A 128 -6.57 13.70 -10.55
C ILE A 128 -7.77 14.12 -9.69
N TYR A 129 -7.57 14.29 -8.39
CA TYR A 129 -8.63 14.71 -7.48
C TYR A 129 -9.15 16.12 -7.80
N GLY A 130 -8.26 17.08 -8.08
CA GLY A 130 -8.62 18.44 -8.48
C GLY A 130 -9.44 18.46 -9.78
N SER A 131 -9.04 17.66 -10.76
CA SER A 131 -9.81 17.49 -12.01
C SER A 131 -11.20 16.88 -11.79
N ILE A 132 -11.35 15.94 -10.85
CA ILE A 132 -12.64 15.31 -10.53
C ILE A 132 -13.54 16.26 -9.72
N SER A 133 -12.95 17.06 -8.82
CA SER A 133 -13.67 17.92 -7.89
C SER A 133 -13.95 19.33 -8.41
N ASN A 134 -13.54 19.66 -9.64
CA ASN A 134 -13.64 21.00 -10.24
C ASN A 134 -13.07 22.11 -9.31
N THR A 135 -11.99 21.81 -8.59
CA THR A 135 -11.29 22.79 -7.75
C THR A 135 -10.10 23.38 -8.51
N GLU A 136 -10.05 24.72 -8.64
CA GLU A 136 -9.03 25.42 -9.42
C GLU A 136 -7.67 25.59 -8.72
N THR A 137 -6.64 25.69 -9.58
CA THR A 137 -5.21 26.00 -9.36
C THR A 137 -4.55 25.36 -8.15
N ILE A 138 -4.09 24.13 -8.38
CA ILE A 138 -3.15 23.42 -7.52
C ILE A 138 -1.77 24.11 -7.63
N ASP A 139 -1.32 24.76 -6.56
CA ASP A 139 0.06 25.28 -6.48
C ASP A 139 1.05 24.12 -6.32
N PHE A 140 1.59 23.68 -7.46
CA PHE A 140 2.59 22.63 -7.53
C PHE A 140 3.86 22.97 -6.73
N ALA A 141 4.22 24.25 -6.57
CA ALA A 141 5.40 24.65 -5.80
C ALA A 141 5.18 24.44 -4.28
N ALA A 142 3.99 24.76 -3.77
CA ALA A 142 3.63 24.49 -2.38
C ALA A 142 3.51 22.98 -2.06
N ILE A 143 3.18 22.16 -3.05
CA ILE A 143 3.06 20.70 -2.93
C ILE A 143 4.43 20.02 -3.00
N MET A 144 5.31 20.50 -3.86
CA MET A 144 6.69 20.03 -4.02
C MET A 144 7.67 20.73 -3.06
N SER A 145 7.18 21.40 -2.02
CA SER A 145 8.06 21.98 -1.00
C SER A 145 8.95 20.90 -0.40
N PHE A 146 10.24 21.23 -0.25
CA PHE A 146 11.29 20.28 0.14
C PHE A 146 10.95 19.51 1.43
N GLY A 147 10.33 20.17 2.40
CA GLY A 147 9.88 19.56 3.65
C GLY A 147 8.79 18.48 3.46
N LYS A 148 7.84 18.69 2.54
CA LYS A 148 6.80 17.70 2.23
C LYS A 148 7.38 16.50 1.49
N ILE A 149 8.28 16.74 0.54
CA ILE A 149 8.99 15.68 -0.20
C ILE A 149 9.80 14.80 0.76
N ILE A 150 10.63 15.38 1.64
CA ILE A 150 11.41 14.62 2.62
C ILE A 150 10.51 13.74 3.49
N ARG A 151 9.36 14.28 3.92
CA ARG A 151 8.42 13.54 4.75
C ARG A 151 7.81 12.36 4.01
N GLN A 152 7.44 12.55 2.75
CA GLN A 152 6.94 11.46 1.90
C GLN A 152 8.01 10.40 1.65
N PHE A 153 9.24 10.82 1.36
CA PHE A 153 10.38 9.93 1.22
C PHE A 153 10.57 9.04 2.45
N ARG A 154 10.53 9.62 3.66
CA ARG A 154 10.62 8.84 4.90
C ARG A 154 9.55 7.76 4.99
N ILE A 155 8.29 8.10 4.69
CA ILE A 155 7.16 7.17 4.80
C ILE A 155 7.24 6.07 3.74
N TYR A 156 7.44 6.43 2.47
CA TYR A 156 7.41 5.46 1.36
C TYR A 156 8.66 4.58 1.29
N ILE A 157 9.85 5.11 1.62
CA ILE A 157 11.07 4.29 1.73
C ILE A 157 10.94 3.35 2.92
N PHE A 158 10.55 3.85 4.09
CA PHE A 158 10.36 2.99 5.26
C PHE A 158 9.35 1.87 4.97
N SER A 159 8.24 2.21 4.31
CA SER A 159 7.25 1.21 3.92
C SER A 159 7.81 0.16 2.97
N GLY A 160 8.56 0.57 1.94
CA GLY A 160 9.21 -0.36 1.02
C GLY A 160 10.26 -1.24 1.69
N LEU A 161 11.04 -0.69 2.62
CA LEU A 161 12.00 -1.46 3.42
C LEU A 161 11.28 -2.49 4.29
N CYS A 162 10.22 -2.11 4.99
CA CYS A 162 9.39 -3.05 5.76
C CYS A 162 8.84 -4.17 4.87
N THR A 163 8.32 -3.83 3.69
CA THR A 163 7.82 -4.82 2.73
C THR A 163 8.94 -5.75 2.24
N ALA A 164 10.12 -5.22 1.92
CA ALA A 164 11.28 -6.00 1.49
C ALA A 164 11.74 -6.96 2.60
N VAL A 165 11.88 -6.47 3.84
CA VAL A 165 12.26 -7.29 5.00
C VAL A 165 11.22 -8.38 5.26
N PHE A 166 9.93 -8.04 5.20
CA PHE A 166 8.84 -9.02 5.34
C PHE A 166 8.98 -10.15 4.32
N PHE A 167 9.11 -9.84 3.02
CA PHE A 167 9.25 -10.88 2.00
C PHE A 167 10.59 -11.62 2.07
N TYR A 168 11.66 -10.98 2.56
CA TYR A 168 12.94 -11.64 2.78
C TYR A 168 12.82 -12.73 3.85
N ILE A 169 12.29 -12.37 5.02
CA ILE A 169 12.04 -13.31 6.12
C ILE A 169 11.07 -14.40 5.66
N PHE A 170 9.98 -14.00 5.01
CA PHE A 170 8.98 -14.94 4.50
C PHE A 170 9.58 -15.95 3.52
N ASN A 171 10.41 -15.51 2.57
CA ASN A 171 11.07 -16.39 1.61
C ASN A 171 12.08 -17.34 2.27
N ILE A 172 12.82 -16.88 3.29
CA ILE A 172 13.74 -17.74 4.05
C ILE A 172 12.96 -18.83 4.80
N SER A 173 11.92 -18.44 5.52
CA SER A 173 11.05 -19.38 6.24
C SER A 173 10.40 -20.39 5.29
N CYS A 174 9.94 -19.94 4.11
CA CYS A 174 9.39 -20.82 3.08
C CYS A 174 10.39 -21.85 2.54
N ARG A 175 11.67 -21.48 2.41
CA ARG A 175 12.72 -22.39 1.91
C ARG A 175 13.08 -23.46 2.93
N ARG A 176 12.99 -23.17 4.23
CA ARG A 176 13.27 -24.12 5.31
C ARG A 176 12.15 -25.16 5.51
N LEU A 177 10.95 -24.88 5.01
CA LEU A 177 9.76 -25.74 5.10
C LEU A 177 9.54 -26.63 3.86
N LYS A 178 10.38 -26.51 2.83
CA LYS A 178 10.40 -27.38 1.64
C LYS A 178 11.42 -28.49 1.81
#